data_AF-A0AAU4ZMD4-F1
#
_entry.id   AF-A0AAU4ZMD4-F1
#
_cell.length_a   1.000
_cell.length_b   1.000
_cell.length_c   1.000
_cell.angle_alpha   90.00
_cell.angle_beta   90.00
_cell.angle_gamma   90.00
#
_symmetry.space_group_name_H-M   'P 1'
#
loop_
_entity.id
_entity.type
_entity.pdbx_description
1 polymer ?
#
loop_
_entity_poly.entity_id
_entity_poly.type
_entity_poly.pdbx_seq_one_letter_code
_entity_poly.pdbx_strand_id
1 'polypeptide(L)'
;MCPETGRTRLSYHRAEEIFEENTRLPANPLASPDDIEDLDGWTLHWLRHSALTHDAEDGTSTPMLLARSRHASVRSLERYARPRVDSFARHVAERDPAARRRT
;
A
#
# COMPACT_ATOMS: atom_id res chain seq x y z
N MET A 1 -4.10 12.67 23.20
CA MET A 1 -3.88 11.35 23.82
C MET A 1 -5.18 10.56 23.67
N CYS A 2 -5.12 9.27 23.34
CA CYS A 2 -6.30 8.42 23.27
C CYS A 2 -6.84 8.16 24.68
N PRO A 3 -8.12 8.46 24.98
CA PRO A 3 -8.68 8.30 26.33
C PRO A 3 -8.76 6.84 26.78
N GLU A 4 -9.00 5.90 25.85
CA GLU A 4 -9.14 4.48 26.16
C GLU A 4 -7.81 3.76 26.41
N THR A 5 -6.76 4.16 25.68
CA THR A 5 -5.48 3.43 25.68
C THR A 5 -4.33 4.21 26.35
N GLY A 6 -4.53 5.48 26.66
CA GLY A 6 -3.47 6.39 27.10
C GLY A 6 -2.40 6.69 26.05
N ARG A 7 -2.50 6.12 24.84
CA ARG A 7 -1.46 6.24 23.80
C ARG A 7 -1.53 7.59 23.11
N THR A 8 -0.37 8.12 22.75
CA THR A 8 -0.25 9.29 21.88
C THR A 8 0.16 8.86 20.47
N ARG A 9 -0.19 9.67 19.48
CA ARG A 9 0.28 9.46 18.11
C ARG A 9 1.79 9.70 18.06
N LEU A 10 2.53 8.77 17.45
CA LEU A 10 3.95 8.97 17.18
C LEU A 10 4.17 10.02 16.09
N SER A 11 5.28 10.76 16.19
CA SER A 11 5.78 11.51 15.03
C SER A 11 6.15 10.51 13.92
N TYR A 12 6.16 10.98 12.66
CA TYR A 12 6.53 10.12 11.54
C TYR A 12 7.95 9.55 11.72
N HIS A 13 8.91 10.40 12.08
CA HIS A 13 10.29 9.99 12.35
C HIS A 13 10.39 8.90 13.43
N ARG A 14 9.66 9.07 14.55
CA ARG A 14 9.70 8.07 15.63
C ARG A 14 9.04 6.75 15.22
N ALA A 15 7.99 6.81 14.41
CA ALA A 15 7.38 5.61 13.87
C ALA A 15 8.30 4.90 12.87
N GLU A 16 9.03 5.66 12.05
CA GLU A 16 10.00 5.14 11.09
C GLU A 16 11.17 4.44 11.77
N GLU A 17 11.81 5.10 12.76
CA GLU A 17 12.86 4.50 13.59
C GLU A 17 12.41 3.16 14.20
N ILE A 18 11.28 3.16 14.92
CA ILE A 18 10.79 1.96 15.60
C ILE A 18 10.48 0.85 14.58
N PHE A 19 9.88 1.19 13.44
CA PHE A 19 9.54 0.21 12.42
C PHE A 19 10.77 -0.41 11.77
N GLU A 20 11.74 0.41 11.36
CA GLU A 20 13.01 -0.06 10.78
C GLU A 20 13.78 -0.93 11.77
N GLU A 21 13.91 -0.48 13.03
CA GLU A 21 14.60 -1.24 14.08
C GLU A 21 13.99 -2.63 14.31
N ASN A 22 12.66 -2.74 14.34
CA ASN A 22 11.96 -3.99 14.64
C ASN A 22 11.84 -4.93 13.42
N THR A 23 12.14 -4.44 12.22
CA THR A 23 12.06 -5.24 10.99
C THR A 23 13.43 -5.65 10.45
N ARG A 24 14.52 -5.16 11.05
CA ARG A 24 15.87 -5.70 10.84
C ARG A 24 15.95 -7.15 11.30
N LEU A 25 16.67 -7.99 10.56
CA LEU A 25 16.79 -9.43 10.78
C LEU A 25 17.12 -9.89 12.23
N PRO A 26 17.97 -9.22 13.03
CA PRO A 26 18.16 -9.62 14.43
C PRO A 26 16.94 -9.35 15.34
N ALA A 27 16.03 -8.47 14.92
CA ALA A 27 14.83 -8.07 15.68
C ALA A 27 13.52 -8.59 15.08
N ASN A 28 13.53 -9.04 13.82
CA ASN A 28 12.35 -9.49 13.10
C ASN A 28 12.04 -10.96 13.43
N PRO A 29 10.96 -11.28 14.17
CA PRO A 29 10.60 -12.65 14.53
C PRO A 29 10.10 -13.49 13.34
N LEU A 30 9.89 -12.88 12.16
CA LEU A 30 9.45 -13.54 10.94
C LEU A 30 10.60 -13.79 9.95
N ALA A 31 11.83 -13.39 10.29
CA ALA A 31 13.00 -13.59 9.43
C ALA A 31 13.40 -15.06 9.33
N SER A 32 13.59 -15.55 8.11
CA SER A 32 14.19 -16.85 7.80
C SER A 32 15.72 -16.75 7.82
N PRO A 33 16.44 -17.85 8.12
CA PRO A 33 17.89 -17.92 7.93
C PRO A 33 18.35 -17.64 6.48
N ASP A 34 17.46 -17.74 5.49
CA ASP A 34 17.77 -17.39 4.11
C ASP A 34 17.68 -15.88 3.83
N ASP A 35 17.04 -15.11 4.72
CA ASP A 35 16.88 -13.66 4.58
C ASP A 35 18.16 -12.89 4.97
N ILE A 36 19.21 -13.58 5.45
CA ILE A 36 20.46 -13.04 6.02
C ILE A 36 21.19 -12.05 5.08
N GLU A 37 20.97 -12.11 3.78
CA GLU A 37 21.65 -11.25 2.80
C GLU A 37 21.15 -9.79 2.81
N ASP A 38 19.92 -9.50 3.24
CA ASP A 38 19.35 -8.15 3.32
C ASP A 38 19.16 -7.72 4.79
N LEU A 39 20.25 -7.28 5.42
CA LEU A 39 20.31 -6.87 6.83
C LEU A 39 19.56 -5.57 7.17
N ASP A 40 19.09 -4.84 6.16
CA ASP A 40 18.43 -3.55 6.35
C ASP A 40 16.96 -3.71 6.72
N GLY A 41 16.52 -2.88 7.67
CA GLY A 41 15.14 -2.85 8.11
C GLY A 41 14.22 -2.34 7.02
N TRP A 42 12.95 -2.69 7.12
CA TRP A 42 11.92 -2.19 6.22
C TRP A 42 11.57 -0.77 6.60
N THR A 43 11.39 0.10 5.61
CA THR A 43 11.01 1.50 5.84
C THR A 43 9.50 1.71 5.73
N LEU A 44 8.96 2.73 6.40
CA LEU A 44 7.56 3.13 6.23
C LEU A 44 7.25 3.58 4.80
N HIS A 45 8.26 4.08 4.08
CA HIS A 45 8.14 4.38 2.65
C HIS A 45 7.80 3.11 1.84
N TRP A 46 8.46 2.00 2.13
CA TRP A 46 8.22 0.72 1.47
C TRP A 46 6.80 0.21 1.73
N LEU A 47 6.34 0.28 2.99
CA LEU A 47 4.96 -0.07 3.32
C LEU A 47 3.92 0.79 2.60
N ARG A 48 4.14 2.11 2.55
CA ARG A 48 3.24 3.02 1.80
C ARG A 48 3.24 2.66 0.32
N HIS A 49 4.40 2.34 -0.24
CA HIS A 49 4.54 1.94 -1.63
C HIS A 49 3.68 0.70 -1.94
N SER A 50 3.88 -0.38 -1.17
CA SER A 50 3.16 -1.64 -1.36
C SER A 50 1.66 -1.52 -1.13
N ALA A 51 1.23 -0.74 -0.14
CA ALA A 51 -0.19 -0.48 0.10
C ALA A 51 -0.86 0.21 -1.10
N LEU A 52 -0.20 1.20 -1.72
CA LEU A 52 -0.75 1.90 -2.88
C LEU A 52 -0.79 1.03 -4.13
N THR A 53 0.20 0.15 -4.30
CA THR A 53 0.19 -0.84 -5.39
C THR A 53 -0.98 -1.82 -5.22
N HIS A 54 -1.18 -2.37 -4.02
CA HIS A 54 -2.30 -3.28 -3.76
C HIS A 54 -3.67 -2.60 -3.94
N ASP A 55 -3.84 -1.39 -3.41
CA ASP A 55 -5.09 -0.64 -3.61
C ASP A 55 -5.41 -0.48 -5.11
N ALA A 56 -4.39 -0.22 -5.94
CA ALA A 56 -4.55 -0.08 -7.38
C ALA A 56 -4.85 -1.43 -8.07
N GLU A 57 -4.20 -2.51 -7.65
CA GLU A 57 -4.49 -3.87 -8.14
C GLU A 57 -5.94 -4.29 -7.83
N ASP A 58 -6.43 -3.94 -6.64
CA ASP A 58 -7.81 -4.16 -6.19
C ASP A 58 -8.85 -3.31 -6.96
N GLY A 59 -8.39 -2.43 -7.85
CA GLY A 59 -9.25 -1.63 -8.73
C GLY A 59 -9.66 -0.29 -8.14
N THR A 60 -8.95 0.21 -7.12
CA THR A 60 -9.20 1.55 -6.57
C THR A 60 -8.98 2.60 -7.66
N SER A 61 -9.96 3.48 -7.84
CA SER A 61 -9.87 4.54 -8.85
C SER A 61 -8.74 5.54 -8.56
N THR A 62 -8.12 6.08 -9.62
CA THR A 62 -7.09 7.12 -9.54
C THR A 62 -7.42 8.30 -8.62
N PRO A 63 -8.64 8.90 -8.63
CA PRO A 63 -8.96 9.99 -7.69
C PRO A 63 -8.98 9.54 -6.22
N MET A 64 -9.37 8.29 -5.92
CA MET A 64 -9.31 7.75 -4.56
C MET A 64 -7.87 7.48 -4.12
N LEU A 65 -7.05 6.93 -5.02
CA LEU A 65 -5.62 6.77 -4.78
C LEU A 65 -4.92 8.11 -4.53
N LEU A 66 -5.25 9.17 -5.27
CA LEU A 66 -4.74 10.53 -5.02
C LEU A 66 -5.11 11.03 -3.62
N ALA A 67 -6.40 10.93 -3.25
CA ALA A 67 -6.89 11.39 -1.97
C ALA A 67 -6.23 10.65 -0.79
N ARG A 68 -6.05 9.33 -0.91
CA ARG A 68 -5.42 8.49 0.13
C ARG A 68 -3.91 8.75 0.25
N SER A 69 -3.23 8.90 -0.87
CA SER A 69 -1.76 8.96 -0.94
C SER A 69 -1.19 10.36 -0.70
N ARG A 70 -2.02 11.41 -0.79
CA ARG A 70 -1.62 12.83 -0.74
C ARG A 70 -0.61 13.23 -1.81
N HIS A 71 -0.61 12.52 -2.94
CA HIS A 71 0.15 12.93 -4.12
C HIS A 71 -0.39 14.25 -4.67
N ALA A 72 0.50 15.18 -5.02
CA ALA A 72 0.13 16.49 -5.54
C ALA A 72 -0.41 16.44 -6.98
N SER A 73 -0.14 15.35 -7.71
CA SER A 73 -0.56 15.20 -9.10
C SER A 73 -0.71 13.73 -9.51
N VAL A 74 -1.55 13.48 -10.51
CA VAL A 74 -1.68 12.16 -11.15
C VAL A 74 -0.32 11.67 -11.65
N ARG A 75 0.49 12.57 -12.23
CA ARG A 75 1.83 12.25 -12.73
C ARG A 75 2.70 11.57 -11.67
N SER A 76 2.66 12.07 -10.44
CA SER A 76 3.41 11.47 -9.33
C SER A 76 2.83 10.13 -8.84
N LEU A 77 1.56 9.84 -9.16
CA LEU A 77 0.84 8.61 -8.80
C LEU A 77 0.93 7.53 -9.90
N GLU A 78 1.29 7.89 -11.14
CA GLU A 78 1.29 7.01 -12.32
C GLU A 78 1.97 5.64 -12.10
N ARG A 79 2.98 5.58 -11.22
CA ARG A 79 3.65 4.32 -10.87
C ARG A 79 2.69 3.29 -10.27
N TYR A 80 1.70 3.73 -9.49
CA TYR A 80 0.74 2.87 -8.80
C TYR A 80 -0.51 2.60 -9.62
N ALA A 81 -0.93 3.55 -10.48
CA ALA A 81 -2.17 3.46 -11.25
C ALA A 81 -2.08 2.52 -12.48
N ARG A 82 -1.38 1.38 -12.36
CA ARG A 82 -1.20 0.38 -13.42
C ARG A 82 -2.01 -0.88 -13.09
N PRO A 83 -3.32 -0.91 -13.39
CA PRO A 83 -4.13 -2.10 -13.14
C PRO A 83 -3.62 -3.28 -13.96
N ARG A 84 -3.61 -4.48 -13.35
CA ARG A 84 -3.34 -5.74 -14.09
C ARG A 84 -4.42 -5.96 -15.15
N VAL A 85 -4.07 -6.68 -16.21
CA VAL A 85 -4.97 -6.98 -17.33
C VAL A 85 -6.28 -7.63 -16.85
N ASP A 86 -6.21 -8.54 -15.88
CA ASP A 86 -7.40 -9.20 -15.30
C ASP A 86 -8.30 -8.23 -14.52
N SER A 87 -7.71 -7.29 -13.78
CA SER A 87 -8.45 -6.27 -13.03
C SER A 87 -9.17 -5.32 -13.99
N PHE A 88 -8.52 -4.94 -15.10
CA PHE A 88 -9.12 -4.17 -16.17
C PHE A 88 -10.24 -4.94 -16.88
N ALA A 89 -10.02 -6.22 -17.22
CA ALA A 89 -11.02 -7.06 -17.88
C ALA A 89 -12.29 -7.21 -17.03
N ARG A 90 -12.16 -7.45 -15.72
CA ARG A 90 -13.28 -7.48 -14.77
C ARG A 90 -14.03 -6.14 -14.73
N HIS A 91 -13.29 -5.04 -14.63
CA HIS A 91 -13.87 -3.69 -14.60
C HIS A 91 -14.67 -3.35 -15.87
N VAL A 92 -14.18 -3.79 -17.04
CA VAL A 92 -14.88 -3.64 -18.32
C VAL A 92 -16.11 -4.54 -18.39
N ALA A 93 -16.01 -5.81 -17.96
CA ALA A 93 -17.12 -6.75 -17.95
C ALA A 93 -18.30 -6.27 -17.07
N GLU A 94 -18.02 -5.71 -15.88
CA GLU A 94 -19.05 -5.10 -15.00
C GLU A 94 -19.78 -3.91 -15.64
N ARG A 95 -19.11 -3.22 -16.56
CA ARG A 95 -19.64 -2.04 -17.26
C ARG A 95 -20.18 -2.35 -18.65
N ASP A 96 -20.11 -3.60 -19.12
CA ASP A 96 -20.56 -3.98 -20.45
C ASP A 96 -22.09 -3.79 -20.58
N PRO A 97 -22.55 -2.84 -21.42
CA PRO A 97 -23.98 -2.63 -21.64
C PRO A 97 -24.63 -3.81 -22.38
N ALA A 98 -23.88 -4.63 -23.11
CA ALA A 98 -24.41 -5.82 -23.78
C ALA A 98 -24.74 -6.95 -22.79
N ALA A 99 -24.02 -7.06 -21.68
CA ALA A 99 -24.34 -7.98 -20.58
C ALA A 99 -25.70 -7.66 -19.93
N ARG A 100 -26.05 -6.37 -19.82
CA ARG A 100 -27.33 -5.91 -19.25
C ARG A 100 -28.55 -6.17 -20.13
N ARG A 101 -28.38 -6.43 -21.42
CA ARG A 101 -29.47 -6.69 -22.38
C ARG A 101 -29.92 -8.15 -22.44
N ARG A 102 -29.29 -9.04 -21.67
CA ARG A 102 -29.54 -10.50 -21.67
C ARG A 102 -30.39 -10.99 -20.49
N THR A 103 -30.76 -10.10 -19.58
CA THR A 103 -31.75 -10.32 -18.50
C THR A 103 -33.08 -9.71 -18.90
#